data_AF-A0A820WB17-F1
#
_entry.id   AF-A0A820WB17-F1
#
_cell.length_a   1.000
_cell.length_b   1.000
_cell.length_c   1.000
_cell.angle_alpha   90.00
_cell.angle_beta   90.00
_cell.angle_gamma   90.00
#
_symmetry.space_group_name_H-M   'P 1'
#
loop_
_entity.id
_entity.type
_entity.pdbx_description
1 polymer ?
#
loop_
_entity_poly.entity_id
_entity_poly.type
_entity_poly.pdbx_seq_one_letter_code
_entity_poly.pdbx_strand_id
1 'polypeptide(L)'
;MSSTKRENQSDIESYKTPFSVSQLIISLLLGTYFLTVEIIELSLSTYAWKQNKLEVYQQYLIFKSEAPIWKYWQLFTTLIVPLTIFATTKDLFQILTKKATTQRHLLDIIAAFQLYGILYTIIARIMPLESRLIEETSKDIAHDLNMIHWVAFMLNILGWCIPIFRYRESKYAKYFHLEKKKEE
;
A
#
# COMPACT_ATOMS: atom_id res chain seq x y z
N MET A 1 -54.86 -21.12 10.98
CA MET A 1 -53.63 -21.42 11.74
C MET A 1 -52.75 -22.31 10.88
N SER A 2 -51.70 -21.73 10.29
CA SER A 2 -50.52 -22.47 9.84
C SER A 2 -49.35 -21.52 10.04
N SER A 3 -48.90 -21.51 11.29
CA SER A 3 -47.59 -20.98 11.65
C SER A 3 -46.52 -21.86 11.03
N THR A 4 -45.33 -21.31 10.88
CA THR A 4 -44.08 -22.04 10.60
C THR A 4 -43.69 -22.12 9.12
N LYS A 5 -43.42 -20.95 8.53
CA LYS A 5 -42.26 -20.74 7.64
C LYS A 5 -41.44 -19.56 8.18
N ARG A 6 -40.83 -19.78 9.33
CA ARG A 6 -39.69 -19.00 9.83
C ARG A 6 -38.62 -20.02 10.17
N GLU A 7 -37.77 -20.33 9.21
CA GLU A 7 -36.45 -20.92 9.44
C GLU A 7 -35.71 -20.97 8.10
N ASN A 8 -34.41 -20.66 8.18
CA ASN A 8 -33.42 -20.59 7.09
C ASN A 8 -33.28 -19.26 6.35
N GLN A 9 -33.21 -18.15 7.11
CA GLN A 9 -32.58 -16.91 6.62
C GLN A 9 -31.38 -16.46 7.47
N SER A 10 -30.86 -17.33 8.36
CA SER A 10 -29.85 -16.94 9.35
C SER A 10 -28.40 -17.33 9.06
N ASP A 11 -28.08 -18.10 8.01
CA ASP A 11 -26.68 -18.49 7.75
C ASP A 11 -26.30 -18.44 6.26
N ILE A 12 -26.71 -17.38 5.55
CA ILE A 12 -25.93 -16.99 4.37
C ILE A 12 -24.67 -16.32 4.91
N GLU A 13 -23.66 -17.13 5.23
CA GLU A 13 -22.33 -16.61 5.53
C GLU A 13 -21.92 -15.64 4.43
N SER A 14 -21.79 -14.36 4.81
CA SER A 14 -21.49 -13.30 3.86
C SER A 14 -20.09 -13.53 3.30
N TYR A 15 -19.99 -14.10 2.11
CA TYR A 15 -18.72 -14.23 1.40
C TYR A 15 -18.13 -12.83 1.14
N LYS A 16 -16.81 -12.70 1.21
CA LYS A 16 -16.14 -11.42 0.97
C LYS A 16 -16.36 -10.94 -0.47
N THR A 17 -16.61 -9.65 -0.65
CA THR A 17 -16.86 -9.06 -1.98
C THR A 17 -15.66 -9.27 -2.90
N PRO A 18 -15.86 -9.69 -4.17
CA PRO A 18 -14.77 -9.91 -5.10
C PRO A 18 -14.08 -8.59 -5.45
N PHE A 19 -12.77 -8.66 -5.70
CA PHE A 19 -11.98 -7.49 -6.10
C PHE A 19 -12.31 -7.09 -7.54
N SER A 20 -12.72 -5.83 -7.75
CA SER A 20 -13.19 -5.36 -9.05
C SER A 20 -12.06 -4.95 -9.99
N VAL A 21 -12.36 -4.89 -11.30
CA VAL A 21 -11.43 -4.36 -12.32
C VAL A 21 -11.08 -2.89 -12.04
N SER A 22 -12.06 -2.08 -11.63
CA SER A 22 -11.83 -0.68 -11.28
C SER A 22 -10.88 -0.53 -10.09
N GLN A 23 -11.03 -1.36 -9.05
CA GLN A 23 -10.12 -1.40 -7.91
C GLN A 23 -8.70 -1.76 -8.34
N LEU A 24 -8.55 -2.74 -9.25
CA LEU A 24 -7.25 -3.09 -9.82
C LEU A 24 -6.60 -1.91 -10.55
N ILE A 25 -7.31 -1.28 -11.49
CA ILE A 25 -6.78 -0.17 -12.29
C ILE A 25 -6.34 0.99 -11.40
N ILE A 26 -7.18 1.39 -10.44
CA ILE A 26 -6.85 2.48 -9.50
C ILE A 26 -5.62 2.11 -8.67
N SER A 27 -5.57 0.88 -8.16
CA SER A 27 -4.43 0.41 -7.35
C SER A 27 -3.13 0.38 -8.16
N LEU A 28 -3.18 -0.04 -9.43
CA LEU A 28 -2.01 -0.07 -10.31
C LEU A 28 -1.53 1.34 -10.70
N LEU A 29 -2.45 2.27 -10.96
CA LEU A 29 -2.09 3.66 -11.26
C LEU A 29 -1.43 4.33 -10.05
N LEU A 30 -2.04 4.20 -8.87
CA LEU A 30 -1.48 4.73 -7.63
C LEU A 30 -0.14 4.05 -7.29
N GLY A 31 -0.07 2.72 -7.37
CA GLY A 31 1.16 1.98 -7.09
C GLY A 31 2.29 2.34 -8.05
N THR A 32 2.02 2.47 -9.35
CA THR A 32 3.01 2.90 -10.35
C THR A 32 3.51 4.31 -10.07
N TYR A 33 2.62 5.22 -9.69
CA TYR A 33 2.99 6.58 -9.31
C TYR A 33 3.93 6.58 -8.10
N PHE A 34 3.58 5.89 -7.00
CA PHE A 34 4.43 5.84 -5.80
C PHE A 34 5.77 5.15 -6.07
N LEU A 35 5.79 4.07 -6.87
CA LEU A 35 7.02 3.45 -7.32
C LEU A 35 7.90 4.42 -8.13
N THR A 36 7.31 5.24 -8.99
CA THR A 36 8.06 6.24 -9.77
C THR A 36 8.69 7.28 -8.86
N VAL A 37 7.95 7.79 -7.87
CA VAL A 37 8.48 8.72 -6.86
C VAL A 37 9.63 8.07 -6.10
N GLU A 38 9.46 6.84 -5.61
CA GLU A 38 10.50 6.14 -4.86
C GLU A 38 11.75 5.86 -5.72
N ILE A 39 11.60 5.57 -7.01
CA ILE A 39 12.73 5.41 -7.93
C ILE A 39 13.52 6.71 -8.06
N ILE A 40 12.85 7.87 -8.13
CA ILE A 40 13.51 9.17 -8.21
C ILE A 40 14.31 9.42 -6.93
N GLU A 41 13.68 9.23 -5.76
CA GLU A 41 14.32 9.39 -4.45
C GLU A 41 15.54 8.48 -4.31
N LEU A 42 15.36 7.19 -4.62
CA LEU A 42 16.42 6.18 -4.55
C LEU A 42 17.57 6.46 -5.52
N SER A 43 17.26 6.96 -6.72
CA SER A 43 18.27 7.33 -7.71
C SER A 43 19.10 8.51 -7.24
N LEU A 44 18.45 9.54 -6.68
CA LEU A 44 19.12 10.72 -6.13
C LEU A 44 19.95 10.37 -4.89
N SER A 45 19.41 9.57 -3.96
CA SER A 45 20.15 9.12 -2.77
C SER A 45 21.38 8.27 -3.16
N THR A 46 21.21 7.36 -4.13
CA THR A 46 22.31 6.52 -4.63
C THR A 46 23.38 7.37 -5.34
N TYR A 47 22.96 8.32 -6.18
CA TYR A 47 23.87 9.22 -6.88
C TYR A 47 24.68 10.07 -5.91
N ALA A 48 24.01 10.70 -4.94
CA ALA A 48 24.63 11.58 -3.96
C ALA A 48 25.64 10.84 -3.10
N TRP A 49 25.30 9.65 -2.62
CA TRP A 49 26.17 8.82 -1.80
C TRP A 49 27.40 8.32 -2.58
N LYS A 50 27.20 7.76 -3.79
CA LYS A 50 28.30 7.15 -4.58
C LYS A 50 29.23 8.18 -5.19
N GLN A 51 28.71 9.31 -5.66
CA GLN A 51 29.48 10.33 -6.37
C GLN A 51 29.96 11.46 -5.44
N ASN A 52 29.73 11.33 -4.12
CA ASN A 52 30.04 12.34 -3.12
C ASN A 52 29.41 13.71 -3.47
N LYS A 53 28.18 13.69 -3.98
CA LYS A 53 27.39 14.87 -4.39
C LYS A 53 26.27 15.15 -3.39
N LEU A 54 26.62 15.12 -2.10
CA LEU A 54 25.67 15.28 -1.01
C LEU A 54 24.97 16.65 -1.02
N GLU A 55 25.67 17.70 -1.42
CA GLU A 55 25.10 19.04 -1.58
C GLU A 55 23.95 19.09 -2.61
N VAL A 56 24.06 18.34 -3.70
CA VAL A 56 22.99 18.26 -4.72
C VAL A 56 21.72 17.64 -4.13
N TYR A 57 21.90 16.61 -3.30
CA TYR A 57 20.77 15.97 -2.64
C TYR A 57 20.15 16.83 -1.56
N GLN A 58 20.98 17.52 -0.76
CA GLN A 58 20.52 18.50 0.20
C GLN A 58 19.71 19.62 -0.47
N GLN A 59 20.20 20.18 -1.58
CA GLN A 59 19.46 21.19 -2.35
C GLN A 59 18.13 20.65 -2.90
N TYR A 60 18.11 19.40 -3.36
CA TYR A 60 16.87 18.74 -3.75
C TYR A 60 15.88 18.62 -2.60
N LEU A 61 16.33 18.24 -1.40
CA LEU A 61 15.48 18.13 -0.21
C LEU A 61 14.96 19.50 0.27
N ILE A 62 15.80 20.53 0.21
CA ILE A 62 15.38 21.92 0.49
C ILE A 62 14.29 22.32 -0.50
N PHE A 63 14.54 22.16 -1.80
CA PHE A 63 13.54 22.43 -2.84
C PHE A 63 12.23 21.65 -2.59
N LYS A 64 12.33 20.35 -2.28
CA LYS A 64 11.18 19.48 -1.96
C LYS A 64 10.38 20.01 -0.78
N SER A 65 11.04 20.50 0.27
CA SER A 65 10.39 21.07 1.46
C SER A 65 9.72 22.42 1.22
N GLU A 66 10.26 23.22 0.30
CA GLU A 66 9.76 24.57 0.03
C GLU A 66 8.68 24.60 -1.05
N ALA A 67 8.77 23.69 -2.03
CA ALA A 67 7.96 23.68 -3.22
C ALA A 67 6.45 23.51 -2.91
N PRO A 68 5.58 24.44 -3.38
CA PRO A 68 4.15 24.41 -3.12
C PRO A 68 3.46 23.13 -3.59
N ILE A 69 3.90 22.58 -4.73
CA ILE A 69 3.37 21.32 -5.28
C ILE A 69 3.51 20.18 -4.28
N TRP A 70 4.63 20.09 -3.58
CA TRP A 70 4.87 19.05 -2.60
C TRP A 70 4.02 19.26 -1.35
N LYS A 71 3.77 20.51 -0.93
CA LYS A 71 2.84 20.84 0.16
C LYS A 71 1.40 20.44 -0.16
N TYR A 72 0.91 20.76 -1.36
CA TYR A 72 -0.43 20.35 -1.81
C TYR A 72 -0.54 18.83 -1.96
N TRP A 73 0.53 18.19 -2.44
CA TRP A 73 0.60 16.74 -2.54
C TRP A 73 0.61 16.06 -1.17
N GLN A 74 1.34 16.62 -0.21
CA GLN A 74 1.37 16.16 1.18
C GLN A 74 0.00 16.31 1.84
N LEU A 75 -0.72 17.40 1.58
CA LEU A 75 -2.12 17.57 2.02
C LEU A 75 -3.04 16.51 1.41
N PHE A 76 -2.96 16.29 0.10
CA PHE A 76 -3.80 15.31 -0.60
C PHE A 76 -3.52 13.87 -0.11
N THR A 77 -2.25 13.49 0.03
CA THR A 77 -1.86 12.18 0.57
C THR A 77 -2.26 12.05 2.04
N THR A 78 -2.10 13.09 2.86
CA THR A 78 -2.56 13.09 4.26
C THR A 78 -4.08 12.89 4.37
N LEU A 79 -4.88 13.35 3.41
CA LEU A 79 -6.33 13.08 3.38
C LEU A 79 -6.66 11.65 2.94
N ILE A 80 -5.84 11.06 2.06
CA ILE A 80 -6.02 9.68 1.58
C ILE A 80 -5.57 8.64 2.61
N VAL A 81 -4.55 8.95 3.43
CA VAL A 81 -4.00 8.01 4.42
C VAL A 81 -5.06 7.50 5.41
N PRO A 82 -5.88 8.34 6.07
CA PRO A 82 -6.97 7.89 6.95
C PRO A 82 -7.99 7.02 6.23
N LEU A 83 -8.35 7.35 4.98
CA LEU A 83 -9.29 6.56 4.19
C LEU A 83 -8.72 5.18 3.86
N THR A 84 -7.42 5.11 3.57
CA THR A 84 -6.72 3.86 3.28
C THR A 84 -6.60 3.02 4.54
N ILE A 85 -6.22 3.62 5.68
CA ILE A 85 -6.20 2.96 6.99
C ILE A 85 -7.58 2.40 7.34
N PHE A 86 -8.64 3.19 7.15
CA PHE A 86 -10.01 2.76 7.40
C PHE A 86 -10.40 1.57 6.49
N ALA A 87 -10.13 1.67 5.19
CA ALA A 87 -10.43 0.61 4.23
C ALA A 87 -9.68 -0.70 4.58
N THR A 88 -8.38 -0.60 4.88
CA THR A 88 -7.53 -1.73 5.28
C THR A 88 -7.97 -2.34 6.60
N THR A 89 -8.32 -1.53 7.59
CA THR A 89 -8.80 -2.03 8.89
C THR A 89 -10.15 -2.71 8.76
N LYS A 90 -11.05 -2.17 7.94
CA LYS A 90 -12.30 -2.82 7.57
C LYS A 90 -12.04 -4.16 6.85
N ASP A 91 -11.05 -4.22 5.97
CA ASP A 91 -10.65 -5.45 5.28
C ASP A 91 -10.12 -6.52 6.26
N LEU A 92 -9.34 -6.11 7.28
CA LEU A 92 -8.88 -6.98 8.35
C LEU A 92 -10.05 -7.48 9.22
N PHE A 93 -11.00 -6.62 9.57
CA PHE A 93 -12.18 -7.01 10.34
C PHE A 93 -13.06 -8.01 9.57
N GLN A 94 -13.09 -7.92 8.23
CA GLN A 94 -13.77 -8.90 7.38
C GLN A 94 -13.12 -10.29 7.42
N ILE A 95 -11.87 -10.43 7.86
CA ILE A 95 -11.25 -11.74 8.08
C ILE A 95 -11.97 -12.52 9.17
N LEU A 96 -12.46 -11.83 10.20
CA LEU A 96 -13.15 -12.45 11.34
C LEU A 96 -14.64 -12.68 11.07
N THR A 97 -15.23 -11.93 10.13
CA THR A 97 -16.70 -11.87 9.94
C THR A 97 -17.18 -12.43 8.61
N LYS A 98 -16.28 -12.70 7.65
CA LYS A 98 -16.64 -13.17 6.31
C LYS A 98 -15.79 -14.36 5.89
N LYS A 99 -16.40 -15.26 5.12
CA LYS A 99 -15.68 -16.33 4.43
C LYS A 99 -14.96 -15.81 3.20
N ALA A 100 -13.71 -16.20 3.04
CA ALA A 100 -12.93 -16.08 1.80
C ALA A 100 -11.94 -17.25 1.71
N THR A 101 -11.20 -17.36 0.62
CA THR A 101 -10.10 -18.34 0.56
C THR A 101 -8.98 -17.96 1.53
N THR A 102 -8.21 -18.94 2.02
CA THR A 102 -7.03 -18.69 2.88
C THR A 102 -6.04 -17.75 2.20
N GLN A 103 -5.86 -17.90 0.89
CA GLN A 103 -5.00 -17.03 0.09
C GLN A 103 -5.52 -15.58 0.09
N ARG A 104 -6.84 -15.37 0.03
CA ARG A 104 -7.42 -14.02 0.11
C ARG A 104 -7.15 -13.36 1.45
N HIS A 105 -7.38 -14.07 2.55
CA HIS A 105 -7.11 -13.55 3.89
C HIS A 105 -5.63 -13.22 4.08
N LEU A 106 -4.72 -14.06 3.58
CA LEU A 106 -3.29 -13.80 3.61
C LEU A 106 -2.92 -12.53 2.84
N LEU A 107 -3.44 -12.34 1.62
CA LEU A 107 -3.22 -11.11 0.84
C LEU A 107 -3.83 -9.86 1.50
N ASP A 108 -4.90 -10.02 2.27
CA ASP A 108 -5.52 -8.95 3.06
C ASP A 108 -4.61 -8.52 4.22
N ILE A 109 -4.04 -9.48 4.94
CA ILE A 109 -3.08 -9.26 6.03
C ILE A 109 -1.79 -8.63 5.51
N ILE A 110 -1.21 -9.18 4.44
CA ILE A 110 0.06 -8.69 3.89
C ILE A 110 -0.08 -7.22 3.44
N ALA A 111 -1.16 -6.85 2.75
CA ALA A 111 -1.34 -5.46 2.33
C ALA A 111 -1.51 -4.52 3.53
N ALA A 112 -2.16 -4.98 4.60
CA ALA A 112 -2.32 -4.19 5.79
C ALA A 112 -0.97 -3.90 6.44
N PHE A 113 -0.18 -4.95 6.70
CA PHE A 113 1.17 -4.79 7.24
C PHE A 113 2.07 -3.95 6.32
N GLN A 114 1.95 -4.11 5.01
CA GLN A 114 2.71 -3.34 4.03
C GLN A 114 2.33 -1.85 4.07
N LEU A 115 1.04 -1.48 4.14
CA LEU A 115 0.62 -0.09 4.31
C LEU A 115 1.17 0.51 5.61
N TYR A 116 0.98 -0.17 6.74
CA TYR A 116 1.48 0.32 8.03
C TYR A 116 3.01 0.39 8.06
N GLY A 117 3.70 -0.58 7.45
CA GLY A 117 5.15 -0.62 7.33
C GLY A 117 5.69 0.55 6.50
N ILE A 118 5.03 0.89 5.38
CA ILE A 118 5.40 2.06 4.56
C ILE A 118 5.19 3.35 5.37
N LEU A 119 4.02 3.53 6.00
CA LEU A 119 3.74 4.73 6.79
C LEU A 119 4.74 4.90 7.93
N TYR A 120 5.05 3.82 8.65
CA TYR A 120 6.08 3.82 9.69
C TYR A 120 7.46 4.18 9.11
N THR A 121 7.84 3.58 7.99
CA THR A 121 9.15 3.84 7.36
C THR A 121 9.27 5.30 6.95
N ILE A 122 8.23 5.87 6.34
CA ILE A 122 8.24 7.27 5.92
C ILE A 122 8.32 8.19 7.14
N ILE A 123 7.40 8.06 8.10
CA ILE A 123 7.25 9.01 9.21
C ILE A 123 8.39 8.87 10.23
N ALA A 124 8.75 7.64 10.59
CA ALA A 124 9.70 7.39 11.67
C ALA A 124 11.15 7.30 11.20
N ARG A 125 11.40 7.11 9.89
CA ARG A 125 12.76 6.90 9.35
C ARG A 125 13.13 7.91 8.27
N ILE A 126 12.38 7.98 7.17
CA ILE A 126 12.74 8.85 6.02
C ILE A 126 12.66 10.32 6.42
N MET A 127 11.51 10.81 6.92
CA MET A 127 11.34 12.23 7.23
C MET A 127 12.37 12.76 8.22
N PRO A 128 12.68 12.09 9.35
CA PRO A 128 13.73 12.57 10.26
C PRO A 128 15.12 12.57 9.62
N LEU A 129 15.44 11.58 8.78
CA LEU A 129 16.74 11.53 8.08
C LEU A 129 16.85 12.63 7.02
N GLU A 130 15.79 12.89 6.27
CA GLU A 130 15.72 14.01 5.32
C GLU A 130 15.92 15.35 6.04
N SER A 131 15.20 15.59 7.15
CA SER A 131 15.36 16.82 7.95
C SER A 131 16.79 16.99 8.46
N ARG A 132 17.40 15.92 8.98
CA ARG A 132 18.80 15.98 9.42
C ARG A 132 19.77 16.22 8.27
N LEU A 133 19.52 15.65 7.09
CA LEU A 133 20.37 15.87 5.91
C LEU A 133 20.25 17.29 5.36
N ILE A 134 19.09 17.93 5.52
CA ILE A 134 18.89 19.35 5.22
C ILE A 134 19.74 20.23 6.15
N GLU A 135 19.78 19.91 7.44
CA GLU A 135 20.54 20.67 8.45
C GLU A 135 22.06 20.41 8.39
N GLU A 136 22.45 19.16 8.16
CA GLU A 136 23.83 18.70 8.20
C GLU A 136 24.14 17.74 7.04
N THR A 137 25.01 18.20 6.13
CA THR A 137 25.46 17.41 4.98
C THR A 137 26.41 16.28 5.42
N SER A 138 25.84 15.12 5.79
CA SER A 138 26.61 13.96 6.26
C SER A 138 26.47 12.75 5.33
N LYS A 139 27.60 12.10 5.04
CA LYS A 139 27.65 10.89 4.20
C LYS A 139 26.98 9.70 4.88
N ASP A 140 27.06 9.61 6.19
CA ASP A 140 26.44 8.52 6.96
C ASP A 140 24.92 8.65 6.93
N ILE A 141 24.40 9.88 7.08
CA ILE A 141 22.96 10.15 6.97
C ILE A 141 22.45 9.82 5.56
N ALA A 142 23.19 10.22 4.52
CA ALA A 142 22.81 9.91 3.14
C ALA A 142 22.85 8.40 2.83
N HIS A 143 23.81 7.67 3.41
CA HIS A 143 23.88 6.22 3.31
C HIS A 143 22.66 5.55 3.98
N ASP A 144 22.34 5.95 5.21
CA ASP A 144 21.20 5.43 5.95
C ASP A 144 19.89 5.73 5.23
N LEU A 145 19.73 6.96 4.72
CA LEU A 145 18.57 7.36 3.93
C LEU A 145 18.44 6.51 2.67
N ASN A 146 19.54 6.28 1.95
CA ASN A 146 19.57 5.40 0.78
C ASN A 146 19.17 3.94 1.12
N MET A 147 19.65 3.40 2.24
CA MET A 147 19.25 2.07 2.70
C MET A 147 17.74 2.01 3.01
N ILE A 148 17.20 3.04 3.65
CA ILE A 148 15.78 3.10 3.98
C ILE A 148 14.91 3.26 2.71
N HIS A 149 15.35 4.04 1.72
CA HIS A 149 14.67 4.13 0.42
C HIS A 149 14.63 2.78 -0.30
N TRP A 150 15.70 1.97 -0.22
CA TRP A 150 15.65 0.59 -0.73
C TRP A 150 14.57 -0.25 -0.04
N VAL A 151 14.44 -0.14 1.29
CA VAL A 151 13.39 -0.85 2.04
C VAL A 151 12.00 -0.38 1.60
N ALA A 152 11.78 0.94 1.51
CA ALA A 152 10.52 1.52 1.05
C ALA A 152 10.18 1.09 -0.39
N PHE A 153 11.17 1.07 -1.28
CA PHE A 153 11.03 0.60 -2.66
C PHE A 153 10.58 -0.86 -2.74
N MET A 154 11.21 -1.75 -1.98
CA MET A 154 10.82 -3.16 -1.93
C MET A 154 9.41 -3.35 -1.38
N LEU A 155 9.03 -2.60 -0.33
CA LEU A 155 7.65 -2.60 0.19
C LEU A 155 6.63 -2.10 -0.83
N ASN A 156 6.98 -1.06 -1.62
CA ASN A 156 6.14 -0.55 -2.69
C ASN A 156 5.98 -1.55 -3.84
N ILE A 157 7.02 -2.30 -4.23
CA ILE A 157 6.92 -3.37 -5.23
C ILE A 157 5.95 -4.45 -4.75
N LEU A 158 6.09 -4.89 -3.50
CA LEU A 158 5.18 -5.87 -2.91
C LEU A 158 3.74 -5.35 -2.94
N GLY A 159 3.54 -4.09 -2.57
CA GLY A 159 2.24 -3.42 -2.63
C GLY A 159 1.62 -3.34 -4.01
N TRP A 160 2.43 -3.07 -5.03
CA TRP A 160 2.00 -3.03 -6.41
C TRP A 160 1.54 -4.40 -6.90
N CYS A 161 2.19 -5.48 -6.45
CA CYS A 161 1.84 -6.85 -6.81
C CYS A 161 0.55 -7.37 -6.13
N ILE A 162 0.25 -6.96 -4.89
CA ILE A 162 -0.87 -7.51 -4.13
C ILE A 162 -2.24 -7.35 -4.83
N PRO A 163 -2.62 -6.18 -5.39
CA PRO A 163 -3.85 -6.01 -6.16
C PRO A 163 -3.97 -6.99 -7.33
N ILE A 164 -2.86 -7.31 -8.01
CA ILE A 164 -2.84 -8.26 -9.13
C ILE A 164 -3.20 -9.65 -8.63
N PHE A 165 -2.58 -10.10 -7.54
CA PHE A 165 -2.88 -11.40 -6.94
C PHE A 165 -4.30 -11.49 -6.38
N ARG A 166 -4.78 -10.42 -5.73
CA ARG A 166 -6.16 -10.31 -5.23
C ARG A 166 -7.18 -10.41 -6.35
N TYR A 167 -6.94 -9.71 -7.47
CA TYR A 167 -7.83 -9.76 -8.63
C TYR A 167 -7.84 -11.15 -9.27
N ARG A 168 -6.66 -11.76 -9.46
CA ARG A 168 -6.52 -13.11 -10.00
C ARG A 168 -7.28 -14.14 -9.15
N GLU A 169 -7.12 -14.09 -7.84
CA GLU A 169 -7.79 -14.99 -6.89
C GLU A 169 -9.31 -14.79 -6.92
N SER A 170 -9.80 -13.55 -6.91
CA SER A 170 -11.23 -13.25 -7.01
C SER A 170 -11.86 -13.76 -8.32
N LYS A 171 -11.08 -13.79 -9.42
CA LYS A 171 -11.53 -14.34 -10.69
C LYS A 171 -11.67 -15.87 -10.63
N TYR A 172 -10.70 -16.58 -10.05
CA TYR A 172 -10.78 -18.05 -9.91
C TYR A 172 -11.90 -18.50 -8.97
N ALA A 173 -12.09 -17.83 -7.84
CA ALA A 173 -13.17 -18.15 -6.91
C ALA A 173 -14.56 -18.06 -7.57
N LYS A 174 -14.76 -17.10 -8.48
CA LYS A 174 -16.01 -16.95 -9.23
C LYS A 174 -16.29 -18.14 -10.15
N TYR A 175 -15.27 -18.76 -10.76
CA TYR A 175 -15.45 -19.92 -11.65
C TYR A 175 -15.79 -21.19 -10.87
N PHE A 176 -15.10 -21.45 -9.75
CA PHE A 176 -15.39 -22.62 -8.90
C PHE A 176 -16.82 -22.62 -8.34
N HIS A 177 -17.35 -21.45 -7.96
CA HIS A 177 -18.74 -21.35 -7.49
C HIS A 177 -19.78 -21.50 -8.62
N LEU A 178 -19.42 -21.14 -9.86
CA LEU A 178 -20.29 -21.32 -11.02
C LEU A 178 -20.32 -22.77 -11.51
N GLU A 179 -19.22 -23.51 -11.38
CA GLU A 179 -19.18 -24.94 -11.69
C GLU A 179 -19.97 -25.75 -10.65
N LYS A 180 -19.77 -25.48 -9.36
CA LYS A 180 -20.50 -26.18 -8.29
C LYS A 180 -22.02 -25.98 -8.36
N LYS A 181 -22.49 -24.80 -8.77
CA LYS A 181 -23.91 -24.51 -9.02
C LYS A 181 -24.50 -25.17 -10.27
N LYS A 182 -23.68 -25.70 -11.18
CA LYS A 182 -24.16 -26.47 -12.34
C LYS A 182 -24.26 -27.97 -12.04
N GLU A 183 -23.62 -28.43 -10.97
CA GLU A 183 -23.65 -29.82 -10.51
C GLU A 183 -24.78 -30.09 -9.51
N GLU A 184 -25.42 -29.04 -8.99
CA GLU A 184 -26.65 -29.06 -8.15
C GLU A 184 -27.90 -28.83 -9.00
#